data_AF-A0A7V7WJG5-F1
#
_entry.id   AF-A0A7V7WJG5-F1
#
_cell.length_a   1.000
_cell.length_b   1.000
_cell.length_c   1.000
_cell.angle_alpha   90.00
_cell.angle_beta   90.00
_cell.angle_gamma   90.00
#
_symmetry.space_group_name_H-M   'P 1'
#
loop_
_entity.id
_entity.type
_entity.pdbx_description
1 polymer ?
#
loop_
_entity_poly.entity_id
_entity_poly.type
_entity_poly.pdbx_seq_one_letter_code
_entity_poly.pdbx_strand_id
1 'polypeptide(L)'
;AAAVFVTYRPPPGTPNFPGMSDSTGLASGNTPVEALAQALAEAIERDAQTMAEIRRLAVPIDLASLDSPKIRELLSRFERVGIHVSLKEITSEIGLPTFFAAIDDPITENPALLCIGIGAHVNAETAVLRALLEAAQSRCTAIAGSREDLAKHEVLKKWPYREALAKMSYWYENGEHPKNFRETPIRNFPLLEDEIAWMLERLSLHGIAEVVAVDLTLPELDIPVVKVLIPGLERCVDSPCRGARARAALRGG
;
A
#
# COMPACT_ATOMS: atom_id res chain seq x y z
N ALA A 1 16.67 -16.29 5.98
CA ALA A 1 15.55 -16.93 6.70
C ALA A 1 14.63 -15.89 7.36
N ALA A 2 15.10 -15.12 8.35
CA ALA A 2 14.25 -14.14 9.07
C ALA A 2 13.61 -13.04 8.20
N ALA A 3 14.28 -12.65 7.10
CA ALA A 3 13.72 -11.70 6.14
C ALA A 3 12.76 -12.33 5.12
N VAL A 4 12.79 -13.65 4.98
CA VAL A 4 12.09 -14.38 3.91
C VAL A 4 10.76 -14.96 4.43
N PHE A 5 10.81 -15.66 5.56
CA PHE A 5 9.65 -16.35 6.12
C PHE A 5 8.87 -15.45 7.09
N VAL A 6 7.54 -15.42 6.94
CA VAL A 6 6.62 -14.76 7.86
C VAL A 6 6.41 -15.65 9.09
N THR A 7 6.37 -15.05 10.28
CA THR A 7 6.32 -15.74 11.58
C THR A 7 7.59 -16.54 11.93
N TYR A 8 8.72 -16.21 11.31
CA TYR A 8 9.99 -16.88 11.57
C TYR A 8 10.40 -16.79 13.05
N ARG A 9 10.64 -17.96 13.67
CA ARG A 9 11.20 -18.06 15.02
C ARG A 9 12.68 -18.40 14.93
N PRO A 10 13.59 -17.50 15.34
CA PRO A 10 15.01 -17.79 15.35
C PRO A 10 15.32 -18.98 16.27
N PRO A 11 16.26 -19.88 15.91
CA PRO A 11 16.76 -20.90 16.82
C PRO A 11 17.28 -20.29 18.13
N PRO A 12 17.23 -21.02 19.27
CA PRO A 12 17.77 -20.54 20.54
C PRO A 12 19.21 -20.05 20.38
N GLY A 13 19.51 -18.88 20.93
CA GLY A 13 20.84 -18.26 20.87
C GLY A 13 21.14 -17.48 19.59
N THR A 14 20.24 -17.43 18.61
CA THR A 14 20.40 -16.56 17.44
C THR A 14 19.78 -15.17 17.68
N PRO A 15 20.43 -14.08 17.22
CA PRO A 15 19.86 -12.74 17.32
C PRO A 15 18.52 -12.68 16.60
N ASN A 16 17.46 -12.27 17.32
CA ASN A 16 16.21 -11.88 16.69
C ASN A 16 16.34 -10.41 16.28
N PHE A 17 16.00 -10.10 15.03
CA PHE A 17 15.98 -8.74 14.52
C PHE A 17 14.51 -8.30 14.41
N PRO A 18 14.00 -7.51 15.37
CA PRO A 18 12.61 -7.07 15.38
C PRO A 18 12.26 -6.37 14.07
N GLY A 19 11.14 -6.73 13.47
CA GLY A 19 10.68 -6.13 12.21
C GLY A 19 11.29 -6.72 10.92
N MET A 20 12.11 -7.77 10.99
CA MET A 20 12.59 -8.45 9.76
C MET A 20 11.59 -9.44 9.16
N SER A 21 10.69 -10.01 9.97
CA SER A 21 9.62 -10.93 9.52
C SER A 21 8.32 -10.15 9.30
N ASP A 22 8.08 -9.72 8.07
CA ASP A 22 6.83 -9.10 7.61
C ASP A 22 6.36 -9.76 6.30
N SER A 23 5.14 -9.43 5.87
CA SER A 23 4.58 -9.89 4.59
C SER A 23 5.02 -9.02 3.40
N THR A 24 5.71 -7.89 3.60
CA THR A 24 6.06 -6.95 2.50
C THR A 24 6.77 -7.65 1.34
N GLY A 25 6.17 -7.58 0.15
CA GLY A 25 6.70 -8.21 -1.06
C GLY A 25 6.54 -9.73 -1.07
N LEU A 26 5.58 -10.29 -0.34
CA LEU A 26 5.17 -11.68 -0.44
C LEU A 26 3.90 -11.75 -1.29
N ALA A 27 3.97 -12.39 -2.45
CA ALA A 27 2.80 -12.51 -3.32
C ALA A 27 2.71 -13.91 -3.93
N SER A 28 1.48 -14.32 -4.22
CA SER A 28 1.18 -15.44 -5.10
C SER A 28 0.70 -14.96 -6.47
N GLY A 29 0.66 -15.87 -7.44
CA GLY A 29 0.14 -15.59 -8.77
C GLY A 29 -0.21 -16.88 -9.52
N ASN A 30 -0.89 -16.76 -10.65
CA ASN A 30 -1.16 -17.90 -11.53
C ASN A 30 0.10 -18.37 -12.25
N THR A 31 1.11 -17.50 -12.36
CA THR A 31 2.44 -17.81 -12.88
C THR A 31 3.52 -17.23 -11.96
N PRO A 32 4.76 -17.75 -12.00
CA PRO A 32 5.88 -17.15 -11.26
C PRO A 32 6.13 -15.68 -11.64
N VAL A 33 5.89 -15.31 -12.90
CA VAL A 33 6.05 -13.94 -13.39
C VAL A 33 5.02 -13.00 -12.76
N GLU A 34 3.77 -13.45 -12.66
CA GLU A 34 2.70 -12.68 -11.99
C GLU A 34 2.98 -12.51 -10.50
N ALA A 35 3.39 -13.58 -9.81
CA ALA A 35 3.77 -13.52 -8.40
C ALA A 35 4.93 -12.55 -8.17
N LEU A 36 5.94 -12.55 -9.05
CA LEU A 36 7.07 -11.63 -9.00
C LEU A 36 6.65 -10.18 -9.24
N ALA A 37 5.85 -9.91 -10.27
CA ALA A 37 5.36 -8.55 -10.58
C ALA A 37 4.57 -7.97 -9.40
N GLN A 38 3.68 -8.77 -8.81
CA GLN A 38 2.89 -8.38 -7.65
C GLN A 38 3.77 -8.12 -6.41
N ALA A 39 4.70 -9.02 -6.10
CA ALA A 39 5.62 -8.88 -4.98
C ALA A 39 6.52 -7.64 -5.11
N LEU A 40 6.98 -7.34 -6.33
CA LEU A 40 7.78 -6.16 -6.63
C LEU A 40 6.98 -4.87 -6.47
N ALA A 41 5.77 -4.82 -7.03
CA ALA A 41 4.88 -3.66 -6.91
C ALA A 41 4.51 -3.39 -5.45
N GLU A 42 4.19 -4.43 -4.66
CA GLU A 42 3.87 -4.30 -3.24
C GLU A 42 5.06 -3.77 -2.42
N ALA A 43 6.29 -4.24 -2.69
CA ALA A 43 7.47 -3.72 -2.01
C ALA A 43 7.67 -2.21 -2.26
N ILE A 44 7.44 -1.75 -3.50
CA ILE A 44 7.50 -0.32 -3.86
C ILE A 44 6.33 0.46 -3.25
N GLU A 45 5.14 -0.13 -3.18
CA GLU A 45 3.96 0.45 -2.54
C GLU A 45 4.20 0.76 -1.06
N ARG A 46 4.75 -0.21 -0.31
CA ARG A 46 5.05 -0.06 1.12
C ARG A 46 6.14 0.98 1.37
N ASP A 47 7.11 1.10 0.47
CA ASP A 47 8.09 2.18 0.49
C ASP A 47 7.40 3.54 0.33
N ALA A 48 6.58 3.68 -0.71
CA ALA A 48 5.86 4.92 -1.00
C ALA A 48 4.94 5.34 0.15
N GLN A 49 4.20 4.40 0.73
CA GLN A 49 3.40 4.62 1.93
C GLN A 49 4.26 5.17 3.07
N THR A 50 5.35 4.49 3.40
CA THR A 50 6.21 4.86 4.53
C THR A 50 6.82 6.25 4.32
N MET A 51 7.28 6.54 3.10
CA MET A 51 7.88 7.83 2.77
C MET A 51 6.86 8.97 2.75
N ALA A 52 5.63 8.72 2.27
CA ALA A 52 4.55 9.69 2.29
C ALA A 52 4.11 10.05 3.72
N GLU A 53 4.10 9.07 4.63
CA GLU A 53 3.84 9.31 6.05
C GLU A 53 4.93 10.14 6.74
N ILE A 54 6.20 9.83 6.47
CA ILE A 54 7.34 10.56 7.04
C ILE A 54 7.41 11.99 6.51
N ARG A 55 7.30 12.16 5.18
CA ARG A 55 7.50 13.46 4.52
C ARG A 55 6.22 14.30 4.47
N ARG A 56 5.06 13.74 4.84
CA ARG A 56 3.74 14.35 4.60
C ARG A 56 3.56 14.80 3.16
N LEU A 57 3.91 13.91 2.23
CA LEU A 57 3.77 14.11 0.79
C LEU A 57 2.64 13.24 0.26
N ALA A 58 1.43 13.80 0.25
CA ALA A 58 0.26 13.20 -0.37
C ALA A 58 -0.51 14.30 -1.12
N VAL A 59 -0.79 14.08 -2.39
CA VAL A 59 -1.49 15.05 -3.24
C VAL A 59 -2.94 14.60 -3.40
N PRO A 60 -3.94 15.38 -2.94
CA PRO A 60 -5.35 15.03 -3.14
C PRO A 60 -5.68 14.88 -4.63
N ILE A 61 -6.51 13.90 -4.97
CA ILE A 61 -6.99 13.67 -6.34
C ILE A 61 -8.44 14.15 -6.45
N ASP A 62 -8.75 14.87 -7.52
CA ASP A 62 -10.13 15.22 -7.83
C ASP A 62 -10.89 13.97 -8.30
N LEU A 63 -11.83 13.46 -7.49
CA LEU A 63 -12.63 12.29 -7.86
C LEU A 63 -13.47 12.54 -9.13
N ALA A 64 -13.83 13.79 -9.44
CA ALA A 64 -14.52 14.15 -10.68
C ALA A 64 -13.62 14.03 -11.93
N SER A 65 -12.33 13.81 -11.76
CA SER A 65 -11.38 13.61 -12.87
C SER A 65 -11.08 12.16 -13.23
N LEU A 66 -11.64 11.19 -12.49
CA LEU A 66 -11.47 9.75 -12.74
C LEU A 66 -12.46 9.23 -13.79
N ASP A 67 -12.07 9.13 -15.06
CA ASP A 67 -13.00 8.79 -16.16
C ASP A 67 -13.27 7.30 -16.34
N SER A 68 -12.44 6.43 -15.77
CA SER A 68 -12.58 4.97 -15.89
C SER A 68 -13.97 4.49 -15.41
N PRO A 69 -14.77 3.82 -16.26
CA PRO A 69 -16.12 3.39 -15.89
C PRO A 69 -16.17 2.51 -14.65
N LYS A 70 -15.17 1.64 -14.47
CA LYS A 70 -15.05 0.74 -13.31
C LYS A 70 -14.83 1.53 -12.00
N ILE A 71 -13.99 2.56 -12.05
CA ILE A 71 -13.72 3.42 -10.89
C ILE A 71 -14.96 4.26 -10.56
N ARG A 72 -15.61 4.83 -11.57
CA ARG A 72 -16.87 5.57 -11.40
C ARG A 72 -17.95 4.72 -10.75
N GLU A 73 -18.12 3.49 -11.23
CA GLU A 73 -19.09 2.56 -10.65
C GLU A 73 -18.80 2.28 -9.17
N LEU A 74 -17.53 2.02 -8.83
CA LEU A 74 -17.11 1.77 -7.45
C LEU A 74 -17.33 3.00 -6.54
N LEU A 75 -16.98 4.21 -7.00
CA LEU A 75 -17.24 5.45 -6.28
C LEU A 75 -18.73 5.69 -6.05
N SER A 76 -19.56 5.48 -7.08
CA SER A 76 -21.01 5.57 -6.94
C SER A 76 -21.58 4.55 -5.94
N ARG A 77 -20.97 3.37 -5.80
CA ARG A 77 -21.39 2.39 -4.79
C ARG A 77 -21.11 2.89 -3.37
N PHE A 78 -19.97 3.53 -3.12
CA PHE A 78 -19.68 4.17 -1.82
C PHE A 78 -20.66 5.31 -1.53
N GLU A 79 -20.86 6.20 -2.50
CA GLU A 79 -21.74 7.36 -2.37
C GLU A 79 -23.19 6.96 -2.04
N ARG A 80 -23.73 5.94 -2.71
CA ARG A 80 -25.11 5.44 -2.47
C ARG A 80 -25.36 4.98 -1.04
N VAL A 81 -24.33 4.55 -0.33
CA VAL A 81 -24.44 4.11 1.07
C VAL A 81 -23.87 5.14 2.05
N GLY A 82 -23.60 6.36 1.58
CA GLY A 82 -23.09 7.48 2.39
C GLY A 82 -21.67 7.29 2.89
N ILE A 83 -20.85 6.49 2.21
CA ILE A 83 -19.42 6.35 2.53
C ILE A 83 -18.65 7.42 1.77
N HIS A 84 -17.94 8.26 2.51
CA HIS A 84 -17.08 9.29 1.95
C HIS A 84 -15.72 8.70 1.56
N VAL A 85 -15.22 9.10 0.40
CA VAL A 85 -13.92 8.66 -0.13
C VAL A 85 -12.99 9.87 -0.23
N SER A 86 -11.79 9.74 0.32
CA SER A 86 -10.65 10.62 0.03
C SER A 86 -9.58 9.80 -0.70
N LEU A 87 -9.07 10.35 -1.80
CA LEU A 87 -8.05 9.70 -2.63
C LEU A 87 -6.85 10.62 -2.74
N LYS A 88 -5.65 10.10 -2.47
CA LYS A 88 -4.40 10.87 -2.55
C LYS A 88 -3.36 10.09 -3.34
N GLU A 89 -2.63 10.79 -4.19
CA GLU A 89 -1.42 10.26 -4.80
C GLU A 89 -0.27 10.35 -3.80
N ILE A 90 0.41 9.22 -3.59
CA ILE A 90 1.58 9.08 -2.72
C ILE A 90 2.79 8.50 -3.48
N THR A 91 2.78 8.60 -4.81
CA THR A 91 3.87 8.19 -5.70
C THR A 91 5.21 8.74 -5.19
N SER A 92 6.15 7.85 -4.86
CA SER A 92 7.49 8.22 -4.38
C SER A 92 8.43 8.57 -5.54
N GLU A 93 9.69 8.92 -5.23
CA GLU A 93 10.72 9.17 -6.26
C GLU A 93 10.88 8.01 -7.25
N ILE A 94 10.63 6.77 -6.80
CA ILE A 94 10.67 5.58 -7.66
C ILE A 94 9.73 5.73 -8.85
N GLY A 95 8.60 6.43 -8.68
CA GLY A 95 7.72 6.84 -9.78
C GLY A 95 6.72 5.77 -10.24
N LEU A 96 6.60 4.65 -9.51
CA LEU A 96 5.47 3.73 -9.66
C LEU A 96 4.21 4.44 -9.13
N PRO A 97 3.15 4.61 -9.95
CA PRO A 97 1.92 5.24 -9.49
C PRO A 97 1.36 4.52 -8.26
N THR A 98 1.25 5.24 -7.15
CA THR A 98 0.75 4.71 -5.88
C THR A 98 -0.28 5.65 -5.29
N PHE A 99 -1.44 5.10 -4.92
CA PHE A 99 -2.56 5.86 -4.39
C PHE A 99 -2.99 5.35 -3.02
N PHE A 100 -3.35 6.28 -2.15
CA PHE A 100 -3.90 6.03 -0.84
C PHE A 100 -5.39 6.40 -0.87
N ALA A 101 -6.26 5.44 -0.58
CA ALA A 101 -7.68 5.66 -0.43
C ALA A 101 -8.06 5.57 1.05
N ALA A 102 -8.75 6.58 1.56
CA ALA A 102 -9.35 6.59 2.88
C ALA A 102 -10.87 6.63 2.74
N ILE A 103 -11.58 5.76 3.46
CA ILE A 103 -13.04 5.72 3.46
C ILE A 103 -13.59 5.95 4.87
N ASP A 104 -14.56 6.87 4.94
CA ASP A 104 -15.20 7.33 6.17
C ASP A 104 -16.70 7.06 6.14
N ASP A 105 -17.26 6.71 7.29
CA ASP A 105 -18.67 6.38 7.49
C ASP A 105 -19.32 7.36 8.48
N PRO A 106 -19.72 8.54 7.99
CA PRO A 106 -20.35 9.56 8.82
C PRO A 106 -21.77 9.19 9.26
N ILE A 107 -22.37 8.13 8.68
CA ILE A 107 -23.71 7.68 9.07
C ILE A 107 -23.64 6.88 10.36
N THR A 108 -22.71 5.92 10.43
CA THR A 108 -22.55 5.11 11.65
C THR A 108 -21.69 5.80 12.71
N GLU A 109 -20.88 6.79 12.32
CA GLU A 109 -19.89 7.45 13.18
C GLU A 109 -19.08 6.43 13.98
N ASN A 110 -18.71 5.31 13.36
CA ASN A 110 -17.94 4.27 14.02
C ASN A 110 -16.44 4.45 13.72
N PRO A 111 -15.60 4.81 14.72
CA PRO A 111 -14.17 5.00 14.52
C PRO A 111 -13.45 3.73 14.04
N ALA A 112 -14.00 2.54 14.31
CA ALA A 112 -13.45 1.28 13.82
C ALA A 112 -13.68 1.06 12.32
N LEU A 113 -14.50 1.91 11.67
CA LEU A 113 -14.80 1.85 10.25
C LEU A 113 -14.07 2.93 9.43
N LEU A 114 -13.17 3.69 10.07
CA LEU A 114 -12.15 4.49 9.40
C LEU A 114 -11.15 3.54 8.74
N CYS A 115 -11.40 3.23 7.46
CA CYS A 115 -10.65 2.22 6.73
C CYS A 115 -9.80 2.86 5.63
N ILE A 116 -8.64 2.26 5.39
CA ILE A 116 -7.72 2.69 4.33
C ILE A 116 -7.40 1.52 3.42
N GLY A 117 -6.96 1.85 2.21
CA GLY A 117 -6.38 0.94 1.24
C GLY A 117 -5.34 1.65 0.41
N ILE A 118 -4.34 0.91 -0.05
CA ILE A 118 -3.25 1.46 -0.86
C ILE A 118 -3.16 0.61 -2.12
N GLY A 119 -2.78 1.23 -3.22
CA GLY A 119 -2.62 0.51 -4.47
C GLY A 119 -1.50 1.10 -5.28
N ALA A 120 -0.55 0.25 -5.65
CA ALA A 120 0.48 0.55 -6.64
C ALA A 120 0.32 -0.32 -7.89
N HIS A 121 0.54 0.29 -9.05
CA HIS A 121 0.56 -0.40 -10.34
C HIS A 121 1.17 0.52 -11.42
N VAL A 122 1.79 -0.06 -12.45
CA VAL A 122 2.36 0.73 -13.58
C VAL A 122 1.29 1.54 -14.31
N ASN A 123 0.10 0.98 -14.43
CA ASN A 123 -1.14 1.64 -14.83
C ASN A 123 -1.78 2.37 -13.64
N ALA A 124 -1.86 3.70 -13.70
CA ALA A 124 -2.41 4.52 -12.63
C ALA A 124 -3.90 4.26 -12.33
N GLU A 125 -4.73 3.91 -13.32
CA GLU A 125 -6.14 3.55 -13.06
C GLU A 125 -6.24 2.24 -12.27
N THR A 126 -5.42 1.25 -12.60
CA THR A 126 -5.33 0.00 -11.84
C THR A 126 -4.86 0.26 -10.41
N ALA A 127 -3.90 1.17 -10.22
CA ALA A 127 -3.43 1.56 -8.90
C ALA A 127 -4.54 2.20 -8.05
N VAL A 128 -5.33 3.14 -8.63
CA VAL A 128 -6.50 3.72 -7.96
C VAL A 128 -7.55 2.66 -7.64
N LEU A 129 -7.87 1.78 -8.59
CA LEU A 129 -8.86 0.72 -8.38
C LEU A 129 -8.44 -0.21 -7.24
N ARG A 130 -7.16 -0.59 -7.18
CA ARG A 130 -6.62 -1.40 -6.08
C ARG A 130 -6.75 -0.71 -4.73
N ALA A 131 -6.38 0.57 -4.64
CA ALA A 131 -6.51 1.34 -3.40
C ALA A 131 -7.96 1.38 -2.89
N LEU A 132 -8.92 1.65 -3.78
CA LEU A 132 -10.35 1.69 -3.42
C LEU A 132 -10.90 0.32 -3.01
N LEU A 133 -10.52 -0.74 -3.72
CA LEU A 133 -10.93 -2.10 -3.39
C LEU A 133 -10.33 -2.59 -2.07
N GLU A 134 -9.07 -2.26 -1.81
CA GLU A 134 -8.43 -2.58 -0.54
C GLU A 134 -9.09 -1.83 0.62
N ALA A 135 -9.47 -0.56 0.44
CA ALA A 135 -10.23 0.18 1.45
C ALA A 135 -11.61 -0.47 1.73
N ALA A 136 -12.30 -0.93 0.69
CA ALA A 136 -13.55 -1.69 0.85
C ALA A 136 -13.33 -3.02 1.57
N GLN A 137 -12.29 -3.77 1.23
CA GLN A 137 -11.93 -5.03 1.89
C GLN A 137 -11.59 -4.81 3.36
N SER A 138 -10.80 -3.78 3.66
CA SER A 138 -10.45 -3.30 5.00
C SER A 138 -11.73 -3.04 5.82
N ARG A 139 -12.75 -2.41 5.22
CA ARG A 139 -14.06 -2.25 5.86
C ARG A 139 -14.81 -3.57 6.05
N CYS A 140 -14.82 -4.47 5.09
CA CYS A 140 -15.46 -5.79 5.23
C CYS A 140 -14.85 -6.59 6.40
N THR A 141 -13.52 -6.61 6.53
CA THR A 141 -12.84 -7.31 7.63
C THR A 141 -13.08 -6.63 8.98
N ALA A 142 -13.20 -5.30 9.02
CA ALA A 142 -13.59 -4.56 10.21
C ALA A 142 -14.99 -4.97 10.71
N ILE A 143 -15.96 -5.06 9.80
CA ILE A 143 -17.35 -5.45 10.11
C ILE A 143 -17.42 -6.92 10.54
N ALA A 144 -16.68 -7.80 9.87
CA ALA A 144 -16.63 -9.23 10.21
C ALA A 144 -15.88 -9.52 11.52
N GLY A 145 -15.14 -8.53 12.07
CA GLY A 145 -14.31 -8.72 13.25
C GLY A 145 -13.06 -9.60 13.00
N SER A 146 -12.64 -9.75 11.74
CA SER A 146 -11.60 -10.69 11.31
C SER A 146 -10.33 -10.01 10.76
N ARG A 147 -10.01 -8.80 11.24
CA ARG A 147 -8.81 -8.07 10.82
C ARG A 147 -7.53 -8.71 11.33
N GLU A 148 -6.45 -8.60 10.57
CA GLU A 148 -5.11 -9.03 10.99
C GLU A 148 -4.48 -8.05 12.01
N ASP A 149 -4.90 -6.78 12.00
CA ASP A 149 -4.38 -5.69 12.82
C ASP A 149 -5.32 -5.26 13.97
N LEU A 150 -6.12 -6.19 14.51
CA LEU A 150 -7.14 -5.93 15.54
C LEU A 150 -6.69 -5.00 16.67
N ALA A 151 -5.45 -5.12 17.15
CA ALA A 151 -4.94 -4.31 18.26
C ALA A 151 -4.89 -2.81 17.94
N LYS A 152 -4.54 -2.39 16.71
CA LYS A 152 -4.52 -0.97 16.33
C LYS A 152 -5.94 -0.41 16.20
N HIS A 153 -6.85 -1.21 15.67
CA HIS A 153 -8.27 -0.85 15.55
C HIS A 153 -9.00 -0.82 16.90
N GLU A 154 -8.64 -1.68 17.85
CA GLU A 154 -9.13 -1.60 19.23
C GLU A 154 -8.69 -0.31 19.92
N VAL A 155 -7.51 0.22 19.59
CA VAL A 155 -7.09 1.54 20.07
C VAL A 155 -7.99 2.63 19.51
N LEU A 156 -8.35 2.59 18.22
CA LEU A 156 -9.28 3.58 17.62
C LEU A 156 -10.67 3.55 18.27
N LYS A 157 -11.17 2.38 18.68
CA LYS A 157 -12.44 2.25 19.42
C LYS A 157 -12.44 2.99 20.77
N LYS A 158 -11.29 3.35 21.32
CA LYS A 158 -11.18 4.11 22.57
C LYS A 158 -11.48 5.60 22.40
N TRP A 159 -11.50 6.09 21.16
CA TRP A 159 -11.67 7.50 20.83
C TRP A 159 -13.08 7.72 20.28
N PRO A 160 -13.76 8.81 20.64
CA PRO A 160 -14.94 9.27 19.92
C PRO A 160 -14.62 9.44 18.42
N TYR A 161 -15.56 9.13 17.55
CA TYR A 161 -15.39 9.17 16.10
C TYR A 161 -14.79 10.47 15.58
N ARG A 162 -15.33 11.63 16.00
CA ARG A 162 -14.83 12.94 15.57
C ARG A 162 -13.38 13.18 15.99
N GLU A 163 -12.96 12.66 17.14
CA GLU A 163 -11.60 12.80 17.62
C GLU A 163 -10.64 11.88 16.85
N ALA A 164 -11.06 10.65 16.56
CA ALA A 164 -10.31 9.72 15.71
C ALA A 164 -10.12 10.29 14.30
N LEU A 165 -11.19 10.81 13.70
CA LEU A 165 -11.17 11.43 12.38
C LEU A 165 -10.26 12.66 12.36
N ALA A 166 -10.38 13.56 13.35
CA ALA A 166 -9.55 14.76 13.44
C ALA A 166 -8.05 14.43 13.55
N LYS A 167 -7.69 13.32 14.21
CA LYS A 167 -6.30 12.87 14.31
C LYS A 167 -5.74 12.31 13.02
N MET A 168 -6.61 11.81 12.16
CA MET A 168 -6.26 11.22 10.88
C MET A 168 -6.63 12.14 9.71
N SER A 169 -7.01 13.40 9.97
CA SER A 169 -7.51 14.36 8.99
C SER A 169 -6.62 14.47 7.76
N TYR A 170 -5.31 14.43 7.94
CA TYR A 170 -4.33 14.40 6.86
C TYR A 170 -4.61 13.33 5.79
N TRP A 171 -5.23 12.21 6.13
CA TRP A 171 -5.59 11.14 5.19
C TRP A 171 -7.05 11.17 4.75
N TYR A 172 -7.97 11.63 5.61
CA TYR A 172 -9.41 11.56 5.35
C TYR A 172 -10.00 12.84 4.73
N GLU A 173 -9.36 13.99 4.88
CA GLU A 173 -9.84 15.23 4.30
C GLU A 173 -9.48 15.33 2.81
N ASN A 174 -10.40 15.89 2.02
CA ASN A 174 -10.14 16.34 0.67
C ASN A 174 -9.35 17.65 0.79
N GLY A 175 -8.02 17.55 0.67
CA GLY A 175 -7.14 18.71 0.84
C GLY A 175 -7.39 19.80 -0.22
N GLU A 176 -6.74 20.95 -0.04
CA GLU A 176 -6.84 22.06 -0.98
C GLU A 176 -6.14 21.73 -2.31
N HIS A 177 -6.67 22.27 -3.42
CA HIS A 177 -6.11 22.14 -4.76
C HIS A 177 -5.90 20.68 -5.23
N PRO A 178 -6.98 19.88 -5.33
CA PRO A 178 -6.86 18.52 -5.82
C PRO A 178 -6.30 18.49 -7.24
N LYS A 179 -5.35 17.58 -7.47
CA LYS A 179 -4.77 17.31 -8.79
C LYS A 179 -5.83 16.69 -9.69
N ASN A 180 -5.88 17.14 -10.94
CA ASN A 180 -6.67 16.54 -11.99
C ASN A 180 -6.00 15.22 -12.44
N PHE A 181 -6.66 14.09 -12.18
CA PHE A 181 -6.16 12.76 -12.52
C PHE A 181 -5.93 12.57 -14.02
N ARG A 182 -6.61 13.33 -14.89
CA ARG A 182 -6.39 13.28 -16.35
C ARG A 182 -4.96 13.68 -16.75
N GLU A 183 -4.24 14.39 -15.87
CA GLU A 183 -2.84 14.76 -16.05
C GLU A 183 -1.88 13.65 -15.59
N THR A 184 -2.38 12.61 -14.93
CA THR A 184 -1.58 11.47 -14.48
C THR A 184 -1.31 10.52 -15.65
N PRO A 185 -0.04 10.19 -15.95
CA PRO A 185 0.28 9.26 -17.03
C PRO A 185 -0.30 7.87 -16.79
N ILE A 186 -1.06 7.37 -17.75
CA ILE A 186 -1.52 5.98 -17.80
C ILE A 186 -0.53 5.19 -18.67
N ARG A 187 0.04 4.11 -18.11
CA ARG A 187 0.92 3.20 -18.85
C ARG A 187 0.28 1.82 -18.92
N ASN A 188 0.48 1.17 -20.05
CA ASN A 188 0.11 -0.22 -20.27
C ASN A 188 1.29 -0.92 -20.93
N PHE A 189 1.59 -2.11 -20.46
CA PHE A 189 2.57 -2.97 -21.09
C PHE A 189 1.85 -4.20 -21.66
N PRO A 190 2.30 -4.74 -22.80
CA PRO A 190 1.70 -5.93 -23.38
C PRO A 190 2.03 -7.20 -22.58
N LEU A 191 3.15 -7.20 -21.86
CA LEU A 191 3.69 -8.33 -21.12
C LEU A 191 4.05 -7.92 -19.68
N LEU A 192 3.90 -8.85 -18.73
CA LEU A 192 4.27 -8.62 -17.32
C LEU A 192 5.78 -8.47 -17.14
N GLU A 193 6.57 -9.12 -17.99
CA GLU A 193 8.02 -9.01 -18.01
C GLU A 193 8.46 -7.56 -18.29
N ASP A 194 7.72 -6.84 -19.13
CA ASP A 194 8.00 -5.43 -19.43
C ASP A 194 7.62 -4.54 -18.23
N GLU A 195 6.56 -4.87 -17.49
CA GLU A 195 6.21 -4.17 -16.24
C GLU A 195 7.30 -4.35 -15.18
N ILE A 196 7.81 -5.58 -15.03
CA ILE A 196 8.91 -5.91 -14.13
C ILE A 196 10.17 -5.16 -14.56
N ALA A 197 10.55 -5.24 -15.84
CA ALA A 197 11.73 -4.57 -16.37
C ALA A 197 11.67 -3.06 -16.13
N TRP A 198 10.51 -2.44 -16.34
CA TRP A 198 10.30 -1.03 -16.07
C TRP A 198 10.46 -0.71 -14.58
N MET A 199 9.83 -1.48 -13.68
CA MET A 199 9.99 -1.27 -12.23
C MET A 199 11.46 -1.42 -11.77
N LEU A 200 12.18 -2.40 -12.31
CA LEU A 200 13.62 -2.60 -12.03
C LEU A 200 14.46 -1.42 -12.53
N GLU A 201 14.18 -0.90 -13.73
CA GLU A 201 14.84 0.30 -14.25
C GLU A 201 14.61 1.51 -13.34
N ARG A 202 13.36 1.72 -12.89
CA ARG A 202 13.01 2.80 -11.96
C ARG A 202 13.77 2.72 -10.64
N LEU A 203 13.91 1.52 -10.07
CA LEU A 203 14.70 1.28 -8.87
C LEU A 203 16.19 1.60 -9.10
N SER A 204 16.74 1.11 -10.22
CA SER A 204 18.14 1.34 -10.60
C SER A 204 18.47 2.82 -10.75
N LEU A 205 17.60 3.60 -11.41
CA LEU A 205 17.75 5.05 -11.58
C LEU A 205 17.78 5.81 -10.25
N HIS A 206 17.25 5.22 -9.17
CA HIS A 206 17.24 5.82 -7.83
C HIS A 206 18.28 5.19 -6.89
N GLY A 207 19.30 4.52 -7.46
CA GLY A 207 20.43 3.98 -6.70
C GLY A 207 20.10 2.70 -5.91
N ILE A 208 18.98 2.04 -6.21
CA ILE A 208 18.63 0.75 -5.64
C ILE A 208 19.14 -0.33 -6.61
N ALA A 209 20.29 -0.91 -6.27
CA ALA A 209 21.03 -1.79 -7.16
C ALA A 209 20.63 -3.27 -7.06
N GLU A 210 19.94 -3.66 -5.99
CA GLU A 210 19.66 -5.07 -5.68
C GLU A 210 18.18 -5.33 -5.49
N VAL A 211 17.68 -6.35 -6.17
CA VAL A 211 16.36 -6.95 -5.97
C VAL A 211 16.56 -8.46 -5.88
N VAL A 212 16.17 -9.05 -4.76
CA VAL A 212 16.30 -10.49 -4.51
C VAL A 212 14.91 -11.10 -4.48
N ALA A 213 14.63 -12.01 -5.40
CA ALA A 213 13.40 -12.81 -5.40
C ALA A 213 13.70 -14.21 -4.88
N VAL A 214 12.87 -14.69 -3.95
CA VAL A 214 12.93 -16.04 -3.40
C VAL A 214 11.64 -16.76 -3.77
N ASP A 215 11.77 -17.86 -4.49
CA ASP A 215 10.66 -18.76 -4.78
C ASP A 215 10.30 -19.56 -3.50
N LEU A 216 9.05 -19.46 -3.09
CA LEU A 216 8.45 -20.12 -1.93
C LEU A 216 7.34 -21.09 -2.35
N THR A 217 7.25 -21.42 -3.64
CA THR A 217 6.29 -22.37 -4.19
C THR A 217 6.43 -23.72 -3.51
N LEU A 218 5.33 -24.23 -2.96
CA LEU A 218 5.27 -25.56 -2.38
C LEU A 218 4.88 -26.56 -3.49
N PRO A 219 5.71 -27.58 -3.77
CA PRO A 219 5.42 -28.55 -4.83
C PRO A 219 4.08 -29.26 -4.69
N GLU A 220 3.57 -29.41 -3.45
CA GLU A 220 2.30 -30.07 -3.19
C GLU A 220 1.09 -29.20 -3.50
N LEU A 221 1.27 -27.87 -3.53
CA LEU A 221 0.19 -26.91 -3.82
C LEU A 221 0.21 -26.42 -5.27
N ASP A 222 1.39 -26.42 -5.91
CA ASP A 222 1.60 -25.96 -7.30
C ASP A 222 1.03 -24.55 -7.56
N ILE A 223 1.07 -23.70 -6.53
CA ILE A 223 0.69 -22.29 -6.61
C ILE A 223 1.97 -21.46 -6.47
N PRO A 224 2.37 -20.70 -7.51
CA PRO A 224 3.52 -19.81 -7.43
C PRO A 224 3.43 -18.84 -6.26
N VAL A 225 4.46 -18.81 -5.42
CA VAL A 225 4.61 -17.84 -4.32
C VAL A 225 6.02 -17.29 -4.33
N VAL A 226 6.18 -15.97 -4.31
CA VAL A 226 7.46 -15.29 -4.35
C VAL A 226 7.56 -14.30 -3.19
N LYS A 227 8.72 -14.26 -2.53
CA LYS A 227 9.12 -13.19 -1.62
C LYS A 227 10.20 -12.33 -2.27
N VAL A 228 9.93 -11.05 -2.46
CA VAL A 228 10.88 -10.05 -2.96
C VAL A 228 11.46 -9.25 -1.79
N LEU A 229 12.79 -9.09 -1.81
CA LEU A 229 13.55 -8.27 -0.88
C LEU A 229 14.30 -7.21 -1.69
N ILE A 230 14.12 -5.94 -1.33
CA ILE A 230 14.74 -4.81 -2.02
C ILE A 230 15.52 -3.99 -1.00
N PRO A 231 16.81 -4.30 -0.77
CA PRO A 231 17.67 -3.50 0.09
C PRO A 231 17.66 -2.02 -0.34
N GLY A 232 17.33 -1.14 0.59
CA GLY A 232 17.19 0.29 0.33
C GLY A 232 15.74 0.79 0.33
N LEU A 233 14.75 -0.09 0.18
CA LEU A 233 13.33 0.22 0.41
C LEU A 233 12.96 0.19 1.89
N GLU A 234 12.07 1.10 2.28
CA GLU A 234 11.38 1.04 3.57
C GLU A 234 10.28 -0.04 3.49
N ARG A 235 10.12 -0.83 4.55
CA ARG A 235 9.28 -2.05 4.50
C ARG A 235 7.89 -1.88 5.09
N CYS A 236 7.80 -1.12 6.18
CA CYS A 236 6.56 -0.90 6.90
C CYS A 236 6.66 0.37 7.72
N VAL A 237 5.55 1.11 7.76
CA VAL A 237 5.33 2.29 8.58
C VAL A 237 5.66 2.02 10.05
N ASP A 238 5.29 0.88 10.59
CA ASP A 238 5.49 0.56 12.01
C ASP A 238 6.79 -0.21 12.27
N SER A 239 7.62 -0.39 11.25
CA SER A 239 8.89 -1.08 11.43
C SER A 239 9.78 -0.28 12.40
N PRO A 240 10.31 -0.90 13.47
CA PRO A 240 11.27 -0.25 14.35
C PRO A 240 12.59 0.04 13.63
N CYS A 241 12.83 -0.58 12.48
CA CYS A 241 14.02 -0.42 11.66
C CYS A 241 13.74 0.50 10.48
N ARG A 242 14.02 1.80 10.65
CA ARG A 242 14.02 2.78 9.55
C ARG A 242 15.29 2.68 8.73
N GLY A 243 15.18 2.65 7.41
CA GLY A 243 16.30 2.68 6.48
C GLY A 243 16.99 4.04 6.39
N ALA A 244 18.03 4.13 5.55
CA ALA A 244 18.80 5.36 5.41
C ALA A 244 17.96 6.51 4.83
N ARG A 245 17.06 6.21 3.88
CA ARG A 245 16.19 7.21 3.23
C ARG A 245 15.16 7.79 4.21
N ALA A 246 14.48 6.97 4.99
CA ALA A 246 13.58 7.44 6.05
C ALA A 246 14.32 8.28 7.11
N ARG A 247 15.49 7.83 7.58
CA ARG A 247 16.28 8.58 8.57
C ARG A 247 16.77 9.92 8.03
N ALA A 248 17.14 9.99 6.75
CA ALA A 248 17.52 11.24 6.11
C ALA A 248 16.32 12.20 6.02
N ALA A 249 15.15 11.70 5.63
CA ALA A 249 13.92 12.50 5.57
C ALA A 249 13.52 13.06 6.94
N LEU A 250 13.64 12.28 8.01
CA LEU A 250 13.34 12.71 9.39
C LEU A 250 14.32 13.76 9.94
N ARG A 251 15.55 13.84 9.41
CA ARG A 251 16.57 14.81 9.84
C ARG A 251 16.51 16.14 9.08
N GLY A 252 15.88 16.13 7.90
CA GLY A 252 15.76 17.29 7.02
C GLY A 252 14.42 18.02 7.11
N GLY A 253 13.59 17.70 8.11
CA GLY A 253 12.32 18.37 8.41
C GLY A 253 12.47 19.45 9.48
#